data_AF-A0A1V4FII4-F1
#
_entry.id   AF-A0A1V4FII4-F1
#
_cell.length_a   1.000
_cell.length_b   1.000
_cell.length_c   1.000
_cell.angle_alpha   90.00
_cell.angle_beta   90.00
_cell.angle_gamma   90.00
#
_symmetry.space_group_name_H-M   'P 1'
#
loop_
_entity.id
_entity.type
_entity.pdbx_description
1 polymer ?
#
loop_
_entity_poly.entity_id
_entity_poly.type
_entity_poly.pdbx_seq_one_letter_code
_entity_poly.pdbx_strand_id
1 'polypeptide(L)'
;MKSPNHIVKKVTSMDNDTRTLLNLTDPHLNFPHHWLKHKTIKKVRVAQISCTLSYTPRACPNCGVINRGQILKYGFYQAKHKYGQFRAQPLMLLVKTQRFQCPDCHTTFNATSYLFEHQRTISRDLKREIILRLTRIQTIKDIAHDLFISEASVQRVLLDLAD
;
A
#
# COMPACT_ATOMS: atom_id res chain seq x y z
N MET A 1 25.65 -26.88 -15.59
CA MET A 1 24.75 -26.17 -14.67
C MET A 1 25.22 -24.73 -14.54
N LYS A 2 24.55 -23.76 -15.16
CA LYS A 2 24.84 -22.33 -14.96
C LYS A 2 23.69 -21.74 -14.16
N SER A 3 23.97 -21.34 -12.93
CA SER A 3 23.06 -20.64 -12.03
C SER A 3 22.63 -19.31 -12.67
N PRO A 4 21.34 -18.93 -12.65
CA PRO A 4 20.93 -17.65 -13.24
C PRO A 4 21.41 -16.50 -12.36
N ASN A 5 22.19 -15.61 -12.96
CA ASN A 5 22.66 -14.35 -12.41
C ASN A 5 21.52 -13.57 -11.74
N HIS A 6 21.67 -13.30 -10.44
CA HIS A 6 20.91 -12.27 -9.74
C HIS A 6 21.27 -10.90 -10.34
N ILE A 7 20.45 -10.42 -11.27
CA ILE A 7 20.54 -9.04 -11.75
C ILE A 7 19.98 -8.16 -10.62
N VAL A 8 20.86 -7.60 -9.79
CA VAL A 8 20.53 -6.46 -8.94
C VAL A 8 20.33 -5.26 -9.87
N LYS A 9 19.06 -4.93 -10.15
CA LYS A 9 18.68 -3.88 -11.10
C LYS A 9 18.89 -2.51 -10.47
N LYS A 10 19.75 -1.69 -11.09
CA LYS A 10 20.09 -0.32 -10.70
C LYS A 10 18.86 0.58 -10.88
N VAL A 11 18.31 1.10 -9.79
CA VAL A 11 17.25 2.13 -9.80
C VAL A 11 17.86 3.42 -10.36
N THR A 12 17.18 4.08 -11.32
CA THR A 12 17.64 5.37 -11.86
C THR A 12 17.39 6.50 -10.85
N SER A 13 18.20 7.56 -10.87
CA SER A 13 18.03 8.70 -9.95
C SER A 13 16.61 9.28 -9.99
N MET A 14 16.04 9.42 -11.18
CA MET A 14 14.70 9.99 -11.41
C MET A 14 13.57 9.14 -10.80
N ASP A 15 13.72 7.81 -10.76
CA ASP A 15 12.75 6.92 -10.10
C ASP A 15 12.73 7.16 -8.59
N ASN A 16 13.87 7.51 -7.99
CA ASN A 16 13.95 7.80 -6.57
C ASN A 16 13.24 9.10 -6.20
N ASP A 17 13.47 10.15 -6.97
CA ASP A 17 12.85 11.46 -6.74
C ASP A 17 11.33 11.39 -6.96
N THR A 18 10.88 10.65 -7.99
CA THR A 18 9.46 10.44 -8.25
C THR A 18 8.77 9.69 -7.11
N ARG A 19 9.40 8.64 -6.56
CA ARG A 19 8.88 7.91 -5.39
C ARG A 19 8.82 8.80 -4.16
N THR A 20 9.83 9.63 -3.95
CA THR A 20 9.87 10.60 -2.85
C THR A 20 8.76 11.63 -2.97
N LEU A 21 8.55 12.19 -4.16
CA LEU A 21 7.45 13.12 -4.46
C LEU A 21 6.07 12.51 -4.19
N LEU A 22 5.89 11.22 -4.48
CA LEU A 22 4.65 10.47 -4.22
C LEU A 22 4.54 9.93 -2.78
N ASN A 23 5.49 10.24 -1.89
CA ASN A 23 5.58 9.69 -0.53
C ASN A 23 5.67 8.15 -0.46
N LEU A 24 6.19 7.50 -1.50
CA LEU A 24 6.39 6.06 -1.59
C LEU A 24 7.81 5.67 -1.13
N THR A 25 8.13 6.01 0.12
CA THR A 25 9.49 5.94 0.69
C THR A 25 9.72 4.76 1.64
N ASP A 26 8.75 3.84 1.77
CA ASP A 26 8.90 2.66 2.60
C ASP A 26 10.03 1.75 2.07
N PRO A 27 11.07 1.45 2.88
CA PRO A 27 12.23 0.67 2.46
C PRO A 27 11.89 -0.80 2.14
N HIS A 28 10.74 -1.30 2.58
CA HIS A 28 10.27 -2.65 2.30
C HIS A 28 9.40 -2.75 1.05
N LEU A 29 9.10 -1.62 0.40
CA LEU A 29 8.44 -1.59 -0.90
C LEU A 29 9.45 -1.70 -2.04
N ASN A 30 9.30 -2.77 -2.81
CA ASN A 30 10.10 -3.05 -3.99
C ASN A 30 9.29 -2.77 -5.26
N PHE A 31 9.84 -1.94 -6.15
CA PHE A 31 9.18 -1.52 -7.38
C PHE A 31 9.87 -2.16 -8.59
N PRO A 32 9.13 -2.83 -9.50
CA PRO A 32 9.67 -3.29 -10.77
C PRO A 32 9.95 -2.11 -11.71
N HIS A 33 10.78 -2.30 -12.74
CA HIS A 33 11.16 -1.25 -13.70
C HIS A 33 9.96 -0.51 -14.32
N HIS A 34 8.86 -1.21 -14.61
CA HIS A 34 7.62 -0.62 -15.12
C HIS A 34 6.49 -0.75 -14.09
N TRP A 35 6.65 -0.04 -12.97
CA TRP A 35 5.70 -0.06 -11.86
C TRP A 35 4.41 0.72 -12.16
N LEU A 36 4.45 1.77 -12.98
CA LEU A 36 3.28 2.58 -13.34
C LEU A 36 2.59 2.07 -14.60
N LYS A 37 1.27 1.88 -14.54
CA LYS A 37 0.41 1.57 -15.69
C LYS A 37 -0.89 2.35 -15.60
N HIS A 38 -1.44 2.79 -16.74
CA HIS A 38 -2.79 3.35 -16.76
C HIS A 38 -3.82 2.25 -17.04
N LYS A 39 -4.95 2.28 -16.34
CA LYS A 39 -6.10 1.41 -16.55
C LYS A 39 -7.39 2.20 -16.51
N THR A 40 -8.39 1.77 -17.25
CA THR A 40 -9.73 2.32 -17.14
C THR A 40 -10.54 1.48 -16.16
N ILE A 41 -11.02 2.09 -15.07
CA ILE A 41 -11.87 1.46 -14.07
C ILE A 41 -13.15 2.29 -13.99
N LYS A 42 -14.31 1.68 -14.26
CA LYS A 42 -15.62 2.37 -14.27
C LYS A 42 -15.60 3.68 -15.10
N LYS A 43 -15.06 3.62 -16.32
CA LYS A 43 -14.90 4.78 -17.24
C LYS A 43 -13.92 5.88 -16.77
N VAL A 44 -13.23 5.69 -15.64
CA VAL A 44 -12.20 6.62 -15.14
C VAL A 44 -10.82 6.07 -15.43
N ARG A 45 -9.93 6.90 -15.99
CA ARG A 45 -8.52 6.55 -16.19
C ARG A 45 -7.78 6.64 -14.84
N VAL A 46 -7.28 5.50 -14.36
CA VAL A 46 -6.57 5.35 -13.09
C VAL A 46 -5.09 5.08 -13.38
N ALA A 47 -4.20 5.79 -12.69
CA ALA A 47 -2.78 5.45 -12.65
C ALA A 47 -2.55 4.39 -11.57
N GLN A 48 -2.27 3.16 -12.01
CA GLN A 48 -2.02 2.01 -11.15
C GLN A 48 -0.52 1.81 -10.94
N ILE A 49 -0.07 1.91 -9.69
CA ILE A 49 1.31 1.75 -9.26
C ILE A 49 1.47 0.35 -8.64
N SER A 50 2.36 -0.47 -9.20
CA SER A 50 2.56 -1.86 -8.78
C SER A 50 3.84 -2.02 -7.98
N CYS A 51 3.77 -2.65 -6.82
CA CYS A 51 4.93 -2.90 -5.95
C CYS A 51 4.78 -4.19 -5.13
N THR A 52 5.88 -4.65 -4.56
CA THR A 52 5.93 -5.82 -3.66
C THR A 52 6.39 -5.39 -2.27
N LEU A 53 5.59 -5.71 -1.25
CA LEU A 53 5.92 -5.47 0.15
C LEU A 53 6.46 -6.77 0.77
N SER A 54 7.75 -6.79 1.11
CA SER A 54 8.41 -7.98 1.70
C SER A 54 9.63 -7.56 2.51
N TYR A 55 9.86 -8.26 3.61
CA TYR A 55 11.02 -8.09 4.50
C TYR A 55 11.22 -9.35 5.32
N THR A 56 12.24 -9.35 6.19
CA THR A 56 12.42 -10.39 7.22
C THR A 56 11.85 -9.86 8.54
N PRO A 57 10.76 -10.43 9.08
CA PRO A 57 10.14 -9.94 10.31
C PRO A 57 11.09 -10.14 11.49
N ARG A 58 11.09 -9.23 12.47
CA ARG A 58 11.94 -9.34 13.67
C ARG A 58 11.42 -10.36 14.68
N ALA A 59 10.11 -10.52 14.75
CA ALA A 59 9.43 -11.46 15.65
C ALA A 59 8.06 -11.84 15.10
N CYS A 60 7.45 -12.88 15.65
CA CYS A 60 6.05 -13.20 15.39
C CYS A 60 5.15 -12.20 16.15
N PRO A 61 4.20 -11.54 15.48
CA PRO A 61 3.28 -10.62 16.15
C PRO A 61 2.25 -11.34 17.04
N ASN A 62 2.06 -12.66 16.87
CA ASN A 62 1.04 -13.42 17.58
C ASN A 62 1.58 -14.08 18.86
N CYS A 63 2.75 -14.72 18.81
CA CYS A 63 3.34 -15.40 19.97
C CYS A 63 4.61 -14.73 20.52
N GLY A 64 5.14 -13.70 19.86
CA GLY A 64 6.31 -12.96 20.34
C GLY A 64 7.68 -13.62 20.08
N VAL A 65 7.74 -14.82 19.48
CA VAL A 65 9.04 -15.46 19.21
C VAL A 65 9.93 -14.57 18.32
N ILE A 66 11.17 -14.35 18.77
CA ILE A 66 12.19 -13.59 18.03
C ILE A 66 12.63 -14.39 16.81
N ASN A 67 12.60 -13.77 15.64
CA ASN A 67 12.99 -14.41 14.39
C ASN A 67 14.52 -14.44 14.25
N ARG A 68 15.09 -15.63 14.44
CA ARG A 68 16.49 -15.98 14.12
C ARG A 68 16.61 -16.66 12.75
N GLY A 69 15.58 -16.57 11.91
CA GLY A 69 15.50 -17.18 10.58
C GLY A 69 14.45 -18.29 10.47
N GLN A 70 13.73 -18.61 11.54
CA GLN A 70 12.71 -19.66 11.56
C GLN A 70 11.37 -19.22 10.96
N ILE A 71 11.05 -17.92 10.93
CA ILE A 71 9.80 -17.45 10.32
C ILE A 71 9.88 -17.56 8.79
N LEU A 72 8.99 -18.37 8.21
CA LEU A 72 9.01 -18.75 6.80
C LEU A 72 8.25 -17.73 5.94
N LYS A 73 8.74 -17.50 4.73
CA LYS A 73 7.98 -16.80 3.68
C LYS A 73 6.93 -17.76 3.12
N TYR A 74 5.65 -17.43 3.32
CA TYR A 74 4.51 -18.30 3.02
C TYR A 74 3.63 -17.71 1.91
N GLY A 75 4.22 -17.53 0.72
CA GLY A 75 3.51 -16.99 -0.44
C GLY A 75 3.14 -15.51 -0.33
N PHE A 76 2.26 -15.07 -1.24
CA PHE A 76 1.86 -13.66 -1.35
C PHE A 76 0.35 -13.54 -1.53
N TYR A 77 -0.22 -12.43 -1.10
CA TYR A 77 -1.53 -11.98 -1.55
C TYR A 77 -1.41 -10.59 -2.20
N GLN A 78 -2.40 -10.21 -2.98
CA GLN A 78 -2.40 -8.93 -3.68
C GLN A 78 -3.54 -8.06 -3.16
N ALA A 79 -3.22 -6.85 -2.73
CA ALA A 79 -4.17 -5.85 -2.27
C ALA A 79 -4.19 -4.65 -3.21
N LYS A 80 -5.36 -4.00 -3.30
CA LYS A 80 -5.54 -2.72 -3.99
C LYS A 80 -5.82 -1.64 -2.96
N HIS A 81 -4.98 -0.61 -2.92
CA HIS A 81 -5.16 0.54 -2.05
C HIS A 81 -5.41 1.79 -2.90
N LYS A 82 -6.46 2.54 -2.58
CA LYS A 82 -6.64 3.89 -3.12
C LYS A 82 -5.61 4.80 -2.48
N TYR A 83 -4.87 5.54 -3.29
CA TYR A 83 -3.72 6.32 -2.84
C TYR A 83 -3.91 7.83 -2.96
N GLY A 84 -5.06 8.26 -3.48
CA GLY A 84 -5.41 9.66 -3.72
C GLY A 84 -5.48 9.95 -5.21
N GLN A 85 -5.10 11.16 -5.60
CA GLN A 85 -5.12 11.60 -6.99
C GLN A 85 -3.94 12.52 -7.29
N PHE A 86 -3.57 12.58 -8.57
CA PHE A 86 -2.63 13.57 -9.09
C PHE A 86 -3.23 14.22 -10.34
N ARG A 87 -3.40 15.55 -10.34
CA ARG A 87 -4.02 16.32 -11.44
C ARG A 87 -5.38 15.74 -11.87
N ALA A 88 -6.28 15.52 -10.91
CA ALA A 88 -7.60 14.91 -11.11
C ALA A 88 -7.56 13.51 -11.75
N GLN A 89 -6.42 12.81 -11.66
CA GLN A 89 -6.30 11.41 -12.04
C GLN A 89 -6.13 10.56 -10.78
N PRO A 90 -7.05 9.61 -10.50
CA PRO A 90 -6.92 8.72 -9.35
C PRO A 90 -5.67 7.84 -9.43
N LEU A 91 -5.04 7.68 -8.26
CA LEU A 91 -3.89 6.82 -8.03
C LEU A 91 -4.33 5.58 -7.23
N MET A 92 -3.89 4.41 -7.69
CA MET A 92 -4.14 3.14 -7.02
C MET A 92 -2.85 2.36 -6.87
N LEU A 93 -2.56 1.88 -5.66
CA LEU A 93 -1.47 0.96 -5.41
C LEU A 93 -1.97 -0.48 -5.54
N LEU A 94 -1.28 -1.26 -6.37
CA LEU A 94 -1.41 -2.71 -6.44
C LEU A 94 -0.21 -3.33 -5.71
N VAL A 95 -0.44 -3.74 -4.47
CA VAL A 95 0.62 -4.19 -3.57
C VAL A 95 0.57 -5.71 -3.47
N LYS A 96 1.66 -6.36 -3.87
CA LYS A 96 1.87 -7.80 -3.63
C LYS A 96 2.53 -7.95 -2.27
N THR A 97 1.77 -8.35 -1.26
CA THR A 97 2.22 -8.41 0.13
C THR A 97 2.65 -9.83 0.51
N GLN A 98 3.85 -9.94 1.06
CA GLN A 98 4.40 -11.19 1.57
C GLN A 98 3.57 -11.66 2.78
N ARG A 99 3.16 -12.92 2.76
CA ARG A 99 2.66 -13.62 3.94
C ARG A 99 3.81 -14.40 4.58
N PHE A 100 3.80 -14.46 5.90
CA PHE A 100 4.74 -15.20 6.72
C PHE A 100 4.01 -16.28 7.51
N GLN A 101 4.71 -17.35 7.86
CA GLN A 101 4.22 -18.38 8.77
C GLN A 101 5.22 -18.54 9.92
N CYS A 102 4.70 -18.47 11.15
CA CYS A 102 5.49 -18.75 12.35
C CYS A 102 5.52 -20.26 12.59
N PRO A 103 6.70 -20.89 12.72
CA PRO A 103 6.76 -22.33 12.99
C PRO A 103 6.31 -22.69 14.41
N ASP A 104 6.49 -21.79 15.39
CA ASP A 104 6.22 -22.08 16.81
C ASP A 104 4.72 -22.08 17.15
N CYS A 105 3.96 -21.11 16.63
CA CYS A 105 2.52 -21.02 16.88
C CYS A 105 1.67 -21.35 15.66
N HIS A 106 2.30 -21.73 14.54
CA HIS A 106 1.67 -22.08 13.25
C HIS A 106 0.78 -20.99 12.62
N THR A 107 0.68 -19.82 13.23
CA THR A 107 -0.11 -18.70 12.71
C THR A 107 0.56 -18.06 11.50
N THR A 108 -0.27 -17.48 10.62
CA THR A 108 0.21 -16.66 9.51
C THR A 108 -0.02 -15.19 9.79
N PHE A 109 0.84 -14.35 9.25
CA PHE A 109 0.70 -12.89 9.32
C PHE A 109 1.29 -12.25 8.06
N ASN A 110 0.94 -11.00 7.80
CA ASN A 110 1.32 -10.32 6.57
C ASN A 110 2.42 -9.29 6.85
N ALA A 111 3.24 -9.01 5.84
CA ALA A 111 4.08 -7.84 5.83
C ALA A 111 3.21 -6.57 5.95
N THR A 112 3.70 -5.61 6.74
CA THR A 112 3.01 -4.34 7.01
C THR A 112 3.85 -3.17 6.51
N SER A 113 3.19 -2.04 6.27
CA SER A 113 3.80 -0.79 5.83
C SER A 113 3.08 0.35 6.53
N TYR A 114 3.80 1.43 6.87
CA TYR A 114 3.17 2.62 7.47
C TYR A 114 2.22 3.31 6.50
N LEU A 115 2.29 3.04 5.19
CA LEU A 115 1.40 3.62 4.19
C LEU A 115 -0.04 3.10 4.31
N PHE A 116 -0.23 1.95 4.95
CA PHE A 116 -1.51 1.26 5.03
C PHE A 116 -1.93 0.99 6.48
N GLU A 117 -3.24 1.00 6.71
CA GLU A 117 -3.84 0.46 7.92
C GLU A 117 -4.30 -0.98 7.67
N HIS A 118 -4.27 -1.80 8.72
CA HIS A 118 -4.75 -3.18 8.63
C HIS A 118 -6.23 -3.19 8.19
N GLN A 119 -6.59 -4.07 7.25
CA GLN A 119 -7.96 -4.23 6.73
C GLN A 119 -8.58 -2.96 6.09
N ARG A 120 -7.78 -1.91 5.81
CA ARG A 120 -8.27 -0.72 5.11
C ARG A 120 -7.81 -0.70 3.65
N THR A 121 -8.68 -0.18 2.79
CA THR A 121 -8.46 -0.09 1.33
C THR A 121 -8.00 1.29 0.88
N ILE A 122 -7.93 2.27 1.78
CA ILE A 122 -7.36 3.60 1.52
C ILE A 122 -6.00 3.70 2.23
N SER A 123 -5.05 4.43 1.65
CA SER A 123 -3.79 4.74 2.33
C SER A 123 -4.00 5.68 3.51
N ARG A 124 -3.03 5.71 4.43
CA ARG A 124 -3.04 6.65 5.56
C ARG A 124 -3.03 8.10 5.11
N ASP A 125 -2.26 8.42 4.06
CA ASP A 125 -2.21 9.77 3.51
C ASP A 125 -3.56 10.19 2.91
N LEU A 126 -4.23 9.28 2.18
CA LEU A 126 -5.58 9.56 1.67
C LEU A 126 -6.58 9.72 2.81
N LYS A 127 -6.49 8.90 3.86
CA LYS A 127 -7.30 9.07 5.08
C LYS A 127 -7.07 10.46 5.69
N ARG A 128 -5.82 10.90 5.81
CA ARG A 128 -5.47 12.23 6.30
C ARG A 128 -6.06 13.34 5.41
N GLU A 129 -5.99 13.20 4.09
CA GLU A 129 -6.59 14.16 3.17
C GLU A 129 -8.12 14.23 3.35
N ILE A 130 -8.81 13.08 3.52
CA ILE A 130 -10.24 13.05 3.81
C ILE A 130 -10.55 13.81 5.10
N ILE A 131 -9.79 13.55 6.18
CA ILE A 131 -9.97 14.23 7.47
C ILE A 131 -9.83 15.74 7.30
N LEU A 132 -8.78 16.21 6.60
CA LEU A 132 -8.55 17.63 6.36
C LEU A 132 -9.64 18.30 5.51
N ARG A 133 -10.30 17.55 4.62
CA ARG A 133 -11.44 18.07 3.85
C ARG A 133 -12.72 18.10 4.67
N LEU A 134 -12.92 17.13 5.57
CA LEU A 134 -14.05 17.10 6.49
C LEU A 134 -14.05 18.28 7.49
N THR A 135 -12.91 18.91 7.74
CA THR A 135 -12.85 20.15 8.55
C THR A 135 -13.27 21.41 7.78
N ARG A 136 -13.58 21.31 6.49
CA ARG A 136 -14.02 22.42 5.64
C ARG A 136 -15.51 22.30 5.32
N ILE A 137 -16.11 23.38 4.84
CA ILE A 137 -17.49 23.36 4.33
C ILE A 137 -17.51 22.65 2.98
N GLN A 138 -17.56 21.32 3.01
CA GLN A 138 -17.66 20.45 1.83
C GLN A 138 -18.64 19.31 2.15
N THR A 139 -19.42 18.86 1.16
CA THR A 139 -20.27 17.68 1.37
C THR A 139 -19.45 16.39 1.27
N ILE A 140 -19.92 15.32 1.92
CA ILE A 140 -19.36 13.97 1.77
C ILE A 140 -19.27 13.55 0.29
N LYS A 141 -20.27 13.95 -0.50
CA LYS A 141 -20.35 13.68 -1.94
C LYS A 141 -19.25 14.40 -2.71
N ASP A 142 -19.00 15.67 -2.42
CA ASP A 142 -17.93 16.45 -3.07
C ASP A 142 -16.55 15.86 -2.75
N ILE A 143 -16.30 15.53 -1.47
CA ILE A 143 -15.05 14.89 -1.04
C ILE A 143 -14.85 13.54 -1.76
N ALA A 144 -15.90 12.73 -1.83
CA ALA A 144 -15.85 11.43 -2.50
C ALA A 144 -15.57 11.57 -3.99
N HIS A 145 -16.20 12.55 -4.64
CA HIS A 145 -16.01 12.86 -6.06
C HIS A 145 -14.57 13.27 -6.35
N ASP A 146 -14.05 14.28 -5.65
CA ASP A 146 -12.72 14.83 -5.87
C ASP A 146 -11.59 13.82 -5.61
N LEU A 147 -11.79 12.95 -4.62
CA LEU A 147 -10.82 11.93 -4.22
C LEU A 147 -11.03 10.58 -4.93
N PHE A 148 -12.01 10.50 -5.83
CA PHE A 148 -12.36 9.28 -6.57
C PHE A 148 -12.60 8.07 -5.64
N ILE A 149 -13.25 8.32 -4.52
CA ILE A 149 -13.63 7.30 -3.54
C ILE A 149 -15.14 7.17 -3.41
N SER A 150 -15.63 6.21 -2.63
CA SER A 150 -17.06 6.11 -2.36
C SER A 150 -17.42 7.01 -1.18
N GLU A 151 -18.63 7.55 -1.18
CA GLU A 151 -19.20 8.27 -0.03
C GLU A 151 -19.11 7.44 1.25
N ALA A 152 -19.41 6.14 1.17
CA ALA A 152 -19.26 5.20 2.29
C ALA A 152 -17.81 5.11 2.82
N SER A 153 -16.78 5.41 2.02
CA SER A 153 -15.40 5.46 2.50
C SER A 153 -15.14 6.73 3.30
N VAL A 154 -15.69 7.86 2.88
CA VAL A 154 -15.64 9.13 3.63
C VAL A 154 -16.40 9.01 4.94
N GLN A 155 -17.63 8.47 4.90
CA GLN A 155 -18.44 8.21 6.09
C GLN A 155 -17.73 7.32 7.11
N ARG A 156 -17.08 6.24 6.67
CA ARG A 156 -16.29 5.39 7.57
C ARG A 156 -15.17 6.15 8.25
N VAL A 157 -14.46 7.03 7.54
CA VAL A 157 -13.42 7.87 8.15
C VAL A 157 -14.02 8.86 9.14
N LEU A 158 -15.18 9.45 8.84
CA LEU A 158 -15.87 10.35 9.75
C LEU A 158 -16.29 9.63 11.05
N LEU A 159 -16.83 8.41 10.94
CA LEU A 159 -17.19 7.60 12.11
C LEU A 159 -15.97 7.22 12.94
N ASP A 160 -14.85 6.84 12.30
CA ASP A 160 -13.58 6.54 12.97
C ASP A 160 -13.02 7.73 13.79
N LEU A 161 -13.51 8.96 13.60
CA LEU A 161 -13.10 10.15 14.38
C LEU A 161 -14.03 10.45 15.57
N ALA A 162 -15.23 9.87 15.59
CA ALA A 162 -16.21 10.08 16.64
C ALA A 162 -16.02 9.10 17.82
N ASP A 163 -15.30 8.00 17.57
CA ASP A 163 -14.86 7.00 18.56
C ASP A 163 -13.52 7.38 19.20
#